data_AF-A0A8X6S6P0-F1
#
_entry.id   AF-A0A8X6S6P0-F1
#
_cell.length_a   1.000
_cell.length_b   1.000
_cell.length_c   1.000
_cell.angle_alpha   90.00
_cell.angle_beta   90.00
_cell.angle_gamma   90.00
#
_symmetry.space_group_name_H-M   'P 1'
#
loop_
_entity.id
_entity.type
_entity.pdbx_description
1 polymer ?
#
loop_
_entity_poly.entity_id
_entity_poly.type
_entity_poly.pdbx_seq_one_letter_code
_entity_poly.pdbx_strand_id
1 'polypeptide(L)' 'MAGSVTQRLTQITPPSATPDQLWQRVEAAWSAVPQEHIQSLFESMPRRVAAEISNIGGYSGRNHTLQKSKNLII' A
#
# COMPACT_ATOMS: atom_id res chain seq x y z
N MET A 1 -0.70 18.85 6.94
CA MET A 1 -0.76 17.56 7.67
C MET A 1 -1.77 16.67 6.95
N ALA A 2 -1.35 15.91 5.93
CA ALA A 2 -2.25 15.04 5.16
C ALA A 2 -2.23 13.63 5.78
N GLY A 3 -3.32 13.24 6.46
CA GLY A 3 -3.48 11.89 7.00
C GLY A 3 -3.68 10.85 5.89
N SER A 4 -3.26 9.61 6.15
CA SER A 4 -3.45 8.47 5.26
C SER A 4 -4.93 8.32 4.86
N VAL A 5 -5.22 7.92 3.62
CA VAL A 5 -6.57 7.65 3.12
C VAL A 5 -7.33 6.70 4.05
N THR A 6 -6.65 5.70 4.62
CA THR A 6 -7.21 4.75 5.59
C THR A 6 -7.67 5.43 6.89
N GLN A 7 -6.92 6.44 7.32
CA GLN A 7 -7.16 7.22 8.53
C GLN A 7 -8.30 8.23 8.33
N ARG A 8 -8.44 8.74 7.10
CA ARG A 8 -9.60 9.54 6.69
C ARG A 8 -10.86 8.67 6.61
N LEU A 9 -10.79 7.49 6.02
CA LEU A 9 -11.94 6.57 5.89
C LEU A 9 -12.51 6.10 7.24
N THR A 10 -11.66 5.86 8.24
CA THR A 10 -12.10 5.47 9.59
C THR A 10 -12.86 6.58 10.32
N GLN A 11 -12.64 7.85 9.97
CA GLN A 11 -13.38 8.99 10.54
C GLN A 11 -14.71 9.26 9.82
N ILE A 12 -14.92 8.72 8.61
CA ILE A 12 -16.04 9.10 7.72
C ILE A 12 -17.25 8.16 7.84
N THR A 13 -17.14 7.03 8.56
CA THR A 13 -18.16 5.96 8.48
C THR A 13 -19.14 5.99 9.67
N PRO A 14 -20.34 6.57 9.53
CA PRO A 14 -21.47 6.17 10.38
C PRO A 14 -21.87 4.74 10.03
N PRO A 15 -22.36 3.95 11.00
CA PRO A 15 -22.51 2.49 10.88
C PRO A 15 -23.63 2.00 9.94
N SER A 16 -24.22 2.84 9.10
CA SER A 16 -25.41 2.48 8.30
C SER A 16 -25.49 3.15 6.93
N ALA A 17 -24.38 3.25 6.19
CA ALA A 17 -24.45 3.64 4.79
C ALA A 17 -24.94 2.45 3.93
N THR A 18 -25.98 2.66 3.13
CA THR A 18 -26.39 1.65 2.14
C THR A 18 -25.27 1.42 1.12
N PRO A 19 -25.19 0.26 0.45
CA PRO A 19 -24.15 0.00 -0.55
C PRO A 19 -24.01 1.12 -1.60
N ASP A 20 -25.12 1.70 -2.05
CA ASP A 20 -25.12 2.81 -3.01
C ASP A 20 -24.50 4.09 -2.43
N GLN A 21 -24.75 4.38 -1.15
CA GLN A 21 -24.14 5.53 -0.47
C GLN A 21 -22.64 5.32 -0.27
N LEU A 22 -22.20 4.08 -0.01
CA LEU A 22 -20.78 3.75 0.04
C LEU A 22 -20.13 3.94 -1.34
N TRP A 23 -20.79 3.46 -2.40
CA TRP A 23 -20.31 3.61 -3.77
C TRP A 23 -20.16 5.08 -4.17
N GLN A 24 -21.18 5.91 -3.93
CA GLN A 24 -21.12 7.35 -4.22
C GLN A 24 -19.98 8.05 -3.49
N ARG A 25 -19.70 7.66 -2.24
CA ARG A 25 -18.58 8.21 -1.47
C ARG A 25 -17.23 7.79 -2.03
N VAL A 26 -17.09 6.53 -2.45
CA VAL A 26 -15.87 6.03 -3.11
C VAL A 26 -15.66 6.77 -4.42
N GLU A 27 -16.69 6.93 -5.23
CA GLU A 27 -16.64 7.65 -6.51
C GLU A 27 -16.25 9.12 -6.32
N ALA A 28 -16.86 9.80 -5.34
CA ALA A 28 -16.51 11.18 -5.00
C ALA A 28 -15.07 11.31 -4.48
N ALA A 29 -14.64 10.39 -3.61
CA ALA A 29 -13.27 10.38 -3.09
C ALA A 29 -12.24 10.10 -4.19
N TRP A 30 -12.56 9.20 -5.12
CA TRP A 30 -11.72 8.89 -6.28
C TRP A 30 -11.61 10.08 -7.23
N SER A 31 -12.73 10.73 -7.55
CA SER A 31 -12.77 11.91 -8.43
C SER A 31 -12.05 13.12 -7.85
N ALA A 32 -11.95 13.20 -6.51
CA ALA A 32 -11.22 14.26 -5.82
C ALA A 32 -9.70 14.05 -5.77
N VAL A 33 -9.18 12.88 -6.22
CA VAL A 33 -7.74 12.64 -6.26
C VAL A 33 -7.12 13.50 -7.36
N PRO A 34 -6.17 14.40 -7.04
CA PRO A 34 -5.54 15.22 -8.08
C PRO A 34 -4.66 14.39 -9.01
N GLN A 35 -4.65 14.74 -10.30
CA GLN A 35 -3.94 13.97 -11.32
C GLN A 35 -2.43 13.91 -11.07
N GLU A 36 -1.84 14.96 -10.51
CA GLU A 36 -0.42 15.04 -10.17
C GLU A 36 -0.02 14.01 -9.09
N HIS A 37 -0.95 13.63 -8.21
CA HIS A 37 -0.71 12.56 -7.24
C HIS A 37 -0.64 11.19 -7.93
N ILE A 38 -1.48 10.96 -8.95
CA ILE A 38 -1.47 9.73 -9.76
C ILE A 38 -0.18 9.68 -10.58
N GLN A 39 0.22 10.80 -11.19
CA GLN A 39 1.45 10.88 -11.97
C GLN A 39 2.69 10.64 -11.10
N SER A 40 2.81 11.30 -9.96
CA SER A 40 3.94 11.07 -9.03
C SER A 40 3.99 9.63 -8.52
N LEU A 41 2.84 8.97 -8.38
CA LEU A 41 2.77 7.56 -8.03
C LEU A 41 3.41 6.70 -9.12
N PHE A 42 3.07 6.92 -10.39
CA PHE A 42 3.69 6.22 -11.53
C PHE A 42 5.19 6.48 -11.60
N GLU A 43 5.62 7.72 -11.47
CA GLU A 43 7.04 8.11 -11.47
C GLU A 43 7.81 7.46 -10.31
N SER A 44 7.14 7.19 -9.19
CA SER A 44 7.75 6.49 -8.05
C SER A 44 7.85 4.97 -8.20
N MET A 45 7.13 4.36 -9.15
CA MET A 45 7.06 2.90 -9.30
C MET A 45 8.43 2.23 -9.48
N PRO A 46 9.35 2.73 -10.34
CA PRO A 46 10.66 2.09 -10.52
C PRO A 46 11.45 1.99 -9.21
N ARG A 47 11.42 3.03 -8.37
CA ARG A 47 12.08 3.03 -7.05
C ARG A 47 11.44 2.03 -6.10
N ARG A 48 10.11 1.93 -6.10
CA ARG A 48 9.37 0.98 -5.25
C ARG A 48 9.62 -0.47 -5.65
N VAL A 49 9.66 -0.75 -6.95
CA VAL A 49 10.00 -2.07 -7.50
C VAL A 49 11.44 -2.44 -7.16
N ALA A 50 12.39 -1.52 -7.34
CA ALA A 50 13.79 -1.74 -6.97
C ALA A 50 13.95 -2.04 -5.48
N ALA A 51 13.23 -1.31 -4.61
CA ALA A 51 13.23 -1.55 -3.17
C ALA A 51 12.66 -2.94 -2.83
N GLU A 52 11.57 -3.37 -3.47
CA GLU A 52 10.96 -4.68 -3.25
C GLU A 52 11.88 -5.83 -3.68
N ILE A 53 12.51 -5.71 -4.87
CA ILE A 53 13.49 -6.69 -5.37
C ILE A 53 14.69 -6.77 -4.42
N SER A 54 15.18 -5.61 -3.95
CA SER A 54 16.31 -5.53 -3.02
C SER A 54 15.98 -6.13 -1.65
N ASN A 55 14.69 -6.18 -1.28
CA ASN A 55 14.22 -6.75 -0.03
C ASN A 55 13.98 -8.27 -0.08
N ILE A 56 14.18 -8.95 -1.23
CA ILE A 56 13.97 -10.40 -1.42
C ILE A 56 12.70 -10.91 -0.70
N GLY A 57 11.57 -10.20 -0.79
CA GLY A 57 10.31 -10.58 -0.15
C GLY A 57 10.25 -10.49 1.38
N GLY A 58 11.13 -9.71 2.02
CA GLY A 58 11.32 -9.61 3.47
C GLY A 58 10.15 -9.05 4.30
N TYR A 59 9.02 -8.66 3.69
CA TYR A 59 7.78 -8.41 4.45
C TYR A 59 7.05 -9.69 4.87
N SER A 60 7.48 -10.87 4.40
CA SER A 60 7.07 -12.18 4.93
C SER A 60 8.11 -12.73 5.92
N GLY A 61 8.55 -11.92 6.88
CA GLY A 61 9.37 -12.35 8.01
C GLY A 61 8.55 -13.16 9.03
N ARG A 62 8.16 -14.40 8.68
CA ARG A 62 7.71 -15.39 9.65
C ARG A 62 8.93 -16.23 10.06
N ASN A 63 9.38 -16.02 11.29
CA ASN A 63 10.41 -16.81 11.96
C ASN A 63 10.10 -18.31 11.89
N HIS A 64 10.91 -19.09 11.18
CA HIS A 64 11.36 -20.40 11.66
C HIS A 64 12.58 -20.88 10.85
N THR A 65 13.72 -20.89 11.52
CA THR A 65 14.77 -21.92 11.42
C THR A 65 15.20 -22.35 10.02
N LEU A 66 16.23 -21.70 9.47
CA LEU A 66 17.28 -22.36 8.68
C LEU A 66 18.57 -21.51 8.75
N GLN A 67 19.15 -21.44 9.96
CA GLN A 67 20.61 -21.44 10.05
C GLN A 67 21.08 -22.79 9.50
N LYS A 68 21.43 -22.88 8.22
CA LYS A 68 22.45 -23.83 7.79
C LYS A 68 23.03 -23.48 6.42
N SER A 69 24.34 -23.26 6.47
CA SER A 69 25.30 -23.53 5.40
C SER A 69 25.25 -22.64 4.16
N LYS A 70 25.99 -21.53 4.23
CA LYS A 70 26.79 -21.03 3.09
C LYS A 70 28.23 -20.82 3.54
N ASN A 71 28.87 -21.93 3.89
CA ASN A 71 30.32 -22.11 3.82
C ASN A 71 30.53 -23.42 3.06
N LEU A 72 31.53 -23.45 2.18
CA LEU A 72 31.79 -24.43 1.10
C LEU A 72 30.88 -24.18 -0.12
N ILE A 73 31.39 -23.82 -1.29
CA ILE A 73 32.30 -24.65 -2.12
C ILE A 73 33.37 -23.76 -2.78
N ILE A 74 34.63 -24.11 -2.53
CA ILE A 74 35.67 -24.24 -3.56
C ILE A 74 35.45 -25.61 -4.18
#